data_AF-A0A8S3ZJL2-F1
#
_entry.id   AF-A0A8S3ZJL2-F1
#
_cell.length_a   1.000
_cell.length_b   1.000
_cell.length_c   1.000
_cell.angle_alpha   90.00
_cell.angle_beta   90.00
_cell.angle_gamma   90.00
#
_symmetry.space_group_name_H-M   'P 1'
#
loop_
_entity.id
_entity.type
_entity.pdbx_description
1 polymer ?
#
loop_
_entity_poly.entity_id
_entity_poly.type
_entity_poly.pdbx_seq_one_letter_code
_entity_poly.pdbx_strand_id
1 'polypeptide(L)'
;PVDAFLSWSPFAILGRLTYTGYLVQMSVLAIILENLEQPLYLNMFSCIVYGTVGVVFTCVLAAILAICVEMPTQSLEKVVDYRRKV
;
A
#
# COMPACT_ATOMS: atom_id res chain seq x y z
N PRO A 1 -29.04 -4.68 -1.55
CA PRO A 1 -28.46 -4.09 -2.80
C PRO A 1 -27.11 -3.37 -2.60
N VAL A 2 -26.70 -3.06 -1.37
CA VAL A 2 -25.32 -2.57 -1.09
C VAL A 2 -24.30 -3.72 -1.06
N ASP A 3 -24.73 -4.91 -0.60
CA ASP A 3 -23.84 -6.07 -0.45
C ASP A 3 -23.30 -6.57 -1.79
N ALA A 4 -24.07 -6.45 -2.87
CA ALA A 4 -23.62 -6.85 -4.21
C ALA A 4 -22.53 -5.92 -4.78
N PHE A 5 -22.55 -4.64 -4.40
CA PHE A 5 -21.52 -3.68 -4.78
C PHE A 5 -20.27 -3.83 -3.91
N LEU A 6 -20.45 -4.07 -2.61
CA LEU A 6 -19.36 -4.25 -1.65
C LEU A 6 -18.68 -5.63 -1.76
N SER A 7 -19.40 -6.65 -2.21
CA SER A 7 -18.85 -8.00 -2.45
C SER A 7 -18.07 -8.11 -3.77
N TRP A 8 -17.91 -7.00 -4.50
CA TRP A 8 -17.23 -7.03 -5.78
C TRP A 8 -15.72 -7.26 -5.58
N SER A 9 -15.20 -8.31 -6.21
CA SER A 9 -13.79 -8.74 -6.13
C SER A 9 -12.74 -7.62 -6.24
N PRO A 10 -12.93 -6.57 -7.08
CA PRO A 10 -11.99 -5.46 -7.16
C PRO A 10 -11.87 -4.66 -5.86
N PHE A 11 -12.96 -4.46 -5.09
CA PHE A 11 -12.90 -3.74 -3.81
C PHE A 11 -12.12 -4.52 -2.75
N ALA A 12 -12.14 -5.84 -2.81
CA ALA A 12 -11.32 -6.67 -1.93
C ALA A 12 -9.83 -6.50 -2.21
N ILE A 13 -9.43 -6.39 -3.48
CA ILE A 13 -8.04 -6.12 -3.88
C ILE A 13 -7.66 -4.69 -3.53
N LEU A 14 -8.54 -3.73 -3.82
CA LEU A 14 -8.30 -2.31 -3.55
C LEU A 14 -8.14 -2.05 -2.05
N GLY A 15 -8.94 -2.70 -1.20
CA GLY A 15 -8.85 -2.59 0.26
C GLY A 15 -7.52 -3.14 0.82
N ARG A 16 -6.96 -4.18 0.21
CA ARG A 16 -5.65 -4.72 0.60
C ARG A 16 -4.52 -3.80 0.15
N LEU A 17 -4.60 -3.30 -1.09
CA LEU A 17 -3.65 -2.34 -1.62
C LEU A 17 -3.58 -1.07 -0.75
N THR A 18 -4.72 -0.51 -0.35
CA THR A 18 -4.76 0.68 0.50
C THR A 18 -4.25 0.40 1.91
N TYR A 19 -4.50 -0.79 2.46
CA TYR A 19 -3.94 -1.21 3.75
C TYR A 19 -2.41 -1.33 3.70
N THR A 20 -1.88 -2.01 2.69
CA THR A 20 -0.42 -2.15 2.49
C THR A 20 0.22 -0.79 2.23
N GLY A 21 -0.46 0.10 1.48
CA GLY A 21 -0.04 1.49 1.29
C GLY A 21 0.03 2.28 2.59
N TYR A 22 -0.99 2.18 3.45
CA TYR A 22 -1.02 2.86 4.74
C TYR A 22 0.16 2.47 5.63
N LEU A 23 0.51 1.18 5.70
CA LEU A 23 1.64 0.69 6.50
C LEU A 23 2.99 1.22 6.01
N VAL A 24 3.17 1.31 4.69
CA VAL A 24 4.45 1.70 4.07
C VAL A 24 4.59 3.22 3.97
N GLN A 25 3.48 3.95 3.98
CA GLN A 25 3.45 5.39 3.77
C GLN A 25 4.31 6.16 4.77
N MET A 26 4.24 5.80 6.06
CA MET A 26 5.04 6.47 7.10
C MET A 26 6.54 6.20 6.94
N SER A 27 6.92 4.96 6.60
CA SER A 27 8.32 4.57 6.39
C SER A 27 8.92 5.30 5.19
N VAL A 28 8.17 5.40 4.08
CA VAL A 28 8.60 6.12 2.89
C VAL A 28 8.76 7.61 3.17
N LEU A 29 7.80 8.21 3.89
CA LEU A 29 7.89 9.63 4.25
C LEU A 29 9.12 9.91 5.12
N ALA A 30 9.41 9.03 6.09
CA ALA A 30 10.62 9.14 6.92
C ALA A 30 11.89 9.11 6.08
N ILE A 31 12.02 8.14 5.16
CA ILE A 31 13.18 8.04 4.25
C ILE A 31 13.31 9.30 3.39
N ILE A 32 12.21 9.82 2.84
CA ILE A 32 12.24 11.04 2.00
C ILE A 32 12.71 12.26 2.82
N LEU A 33 12.27 12.37 4.07
CA LEU A 33 12.68 13.47 4.96
C LEU A 33 14.15 13.36 5.40
N GLU A 34 14.64 12.14 5.66
CA GLU A 34 16.05 11.89 6.01
C GLU A 34 17.01 12.17 4.85
N ASN A 35 16.58 11.90 3.61
CA ASN A 35 17.39 12.13 2.41
C ASN A 35 17.34 13.59 1.93
N LEU A 36 16.64 14.47 2.64
CA LEU A 36 16.49 15.86 2.22
C LEU A 36 17.68 16.71 2.69
N GLU A 37 18.61 16.97 1.77
CA GLU A 37 19.84 17.72 2.06
C GLU A 37 19.60 19.23 2.30
N GLN A 38 18.45 19.75 1.88
CA GLN A 38 18.10 21.17 2.02
C GLN A 38 16.92 21.39 2.97
N PRO A 39 16.96 22.42 3.83
CA PRO A 39 15.84 22.77 4.68
C PRO A 39 14.64 23.18 3.81
N LEU A 40 13.51 22.48 3.98
CA LEU A 40 12.26 22.79 3.31
C LEU A 40 11.75 24.16 3.73
N TYR A 41 11.66 25.08 2.78
CA TYR A 41 10.81 26.25 2.94
C TYR A 41 9.36 25.78 2.94
N LEU A 42 8.74 25.84 4.13
CA LEU A 42 7.34 25.46 4.35
C LEU A 42 6.41 26.48 3.69
N ASN A 43 6.25 26.32 2.37
CA ASN A 43 5.22 26.98 1.60
C ASN A 43 4.10 25.98 1.30
N MET A 44 2.86 26.45 1.22
CA MET A 44 1.69 25.60 0.97
C MET A 44 1.84 24.82 -0.35
N PHE A 45 2.40 25.47 -1.37
CA PHE A 45 2.68 24.83 -2.66
C PHE A 45 3.71 23.70 -2.55
N SER A 46 4.81 23.93 -1.83
CA SER A 46 5.83 22.91 -1.59
C SER A 46 5.22 21.70 -0.86
N CYS A 47 4.42 21.94 0.17
CA CYS A 47 3.75 20.87 0.93
C CYS A 47 2.86 19.99 0.02
N ILE A 48 2.08 20.60 -0.87
CA ILE A 48 1.21 19.86 -1.80
C ILE A 48 2.04 19.02 -2.78
N VAL A 49 3.12 19.59 -3.34
CA VAL A 49 3.98 18.89 -4.30
C VAL A 49 4.66 17.69 -3.64
N TYR A 50 5.35 17.89 -2.52
CA TYR A 50 6.04 16.80 -1.81
C TYR A 50 5.06 15.75 -1.26
N GLY A 51 3.90 16.18 -0.76
CA GLY A 51 2.84 15.26 -0.32
C GLY A 51 2.31 14.39 -1.46
N THR A 52 2.05 14.98 -2.63
CA THR A 52 1.56 14.24 -3.80
C THR A 52 2.60 13.27 -4.33
N VAL A 53 3.86 13.69 -4.43
CA VAL A 53 4.97 12.81 -4.86
C VAL A 53 5.15 11.65 -3.88
N GLY A 54 5.09 11.92 -2.57
CA GLY A 54 5.15 10.89 -1.53
C GLY A 54 4.01 9.88 -1.68
N VAL A 55 2.77 10.34 -1.84
CA VAL A 55 1.60 9.44 -2.02
C VAL A 55 1.76 8.58 -3.27
N VAL A 56 2.15 9.15 -4.41
CA VAL A 56 2.36 8.39 -5.64
C VAL A 56 3.43 7.32 -5.46
N PHE A 57 4.57 7.66 -4.83
CA PHE A 57 5.64 6.71 -4.58
C PHE A 57 5.20 5.57 -3.65
N THR A 58 4.43 5.88 -2.61
CA THR A 58 3.87 4.88 -1.69
C THR A 58 2.88 3.94 -2.36
N CYS A 59 2.04 4.46 -3.27
CA CYS A 59 1.11 3.62 -4.04
C CYS A 59 1.85 2.63 -4.95
N VAL A 60 2.94 3.05 -5.60
CA VAL A 60 3.76 2.17 -6.45
C VAL A 60 4.44 1.08 -5.60
N LEU A 61 5.06 1.46 -4.48
CA LEU A 61 5.67 0.50 -3.56
C LEU A 61 4.65 -0.47 -2.97
N ALA A 62 3.47 0.02 -2.59
CA ALA A 62 2.38 -0.80 -2.08
C ALA A 62 1.89 -1.81 -3.12
N ALA A 63 1.79 -1.41 -4.39
CA ALA A 63 1.44 -2.32 -5.48
C ALA A 63 2.48 -3.42 -5.68
N ILE A 64 3.77 -3.07 -5.65
CA ILE A 64 4.87 -4.04 -5.75
C ILE A 64 4.81 -5.03 -4.59
N LEU A 65 4.67 -4.53 -3.35
CA LEU A 65 4.58 -5.38 -2.16
C LEU A 65 3.32 -6.25 -2.17
N ALA A 66 2.18 -5.72 -2.62
CA ALA A 66 0.96 -6.50 -2.76
C ALA A 66 1.16 -7.66 -3.75
N ILE A 67 1.79 -7.42 -4.90
CA ILE A 67 2.05 -8.48 -5.88
C ILE A 67 3.09 -9.48 -5.34
N CYS A 68 4.18 -9.00 -4.74
CA CYS A 68 5.28 -9.85 -4.30
C CYS A 68 4.99 -10.62 -3.00
N VAL A 69 4.14 -10.11 -2.11
CA VAL A 69 3.87 -10.72 -0.78
C VAL A 69 2.47 -11.30 -0.71
N GLU A 70 1.45 -10.59 -1.21
CA GLU A 70 0.07 -11.10 -1.10
C GLU A 70 -0.20 -12.26 -2.07
N MET A 71 0.36 -12.26 -3.29
CA MET A 71 0.16 -13.39 -4.21
C MET A 71 0.77 -14.72 -3.71
N PRO A 72 2.01 -14.76 -3.17
CA PRO A 72 2.54 -16.01 -2.63
C PRO A 72 1.86 -16.43 -1.32
N THR A 73 1.49 -15.49 -0.44
CA THR A 73 0.81 -15.83 0.83
C THR A 73 -0.56 -16.47 0.57
N GLN A 74 -1.31 -16.01 -0.42
CA GLN A 74 -2.57 -16.64 -0.84
C GLN A 74 -2.39 -18.08 -1.38
N SER A 75 -1.26 -18.32 -2.04
CA SER A 75 -0.94 -19.65 -2.56
C SER A 75 -0.55 -20.60 -1.43
N LEU A 76 0.19 -20.11 -0.43
CA LEU A 76 0.55 -20.86 0.76
C LEU A 76 -0.65 -21.18 1.65
N GLU A 77 -1.59 -20.24 1.82
CA GLU A 77 -2.79 -20.45 2.63
C GLU A 77 -3.61 -21.65 2.14
N LYS A 78 -3.76 -21.80 0.82
CA LYS A 78 -4.44 -22.95 0.21
C LYS A 78 -3.73 -24.28 0.50
N VAL A 79 -2.40 -24.28 0.52
CA VAL A 79 -1.60 -25.48 0.82
C VAL A 79 -1.71 -25.85 2.29
N VAL A 80 -1.68 -24.86 3.19
CA VAL A 80 -1.82 -25.07 4.64
C VAL A 80 -3.23 -25.58 4.99
N ASP A 81 -4.28 -24.99 4.40
CA ASP A 81 -5.65 -25.44 4.63
C ASP A 81 -5.93 -26.82 4.05
N TYR A 82 -5.31 -27.16 2.92
CA TYR A 82 -5.34 -28.54 2.39
C TYR A 82 -4.73 -29.53 3.39
N ARG A 83 -3.59 -29.18 3.99
CA ARG A 83 -2.91 -30.00 5.00
C ARG A 83 -3.67 -30.12 6.33
N ARG A 84 -4.55 -29.18 6.67
CA ARG A 84 -5.34 -29.20 7.91
C ARG A 84 -6.59 -30.10 7.82
N LYS A 85 -7.07 -30.38 6.60
CA LYS A 85 -8.27 -31.22 6.37
C LYS A 85 -7.97 -32.71 6.18
N VAL A 86 -6.69 -33.07 6.07
CA VAL A 86 -6.17 -34.46 6.03
C VAL A 86 -5.76 -34.88 7.43
#